data_AF-A0A1A9V8N3-F1
#
_entry.id   AF-A0A1A9V8N3-F1
#
_cell.length_a   1.000
_cell.length_b   1.000
_cell.length_c   1.000
_cell.angle_alpha   90.00
_cell.angle_beta   90.00
_cell.angle_gamma   90.00
#
_symmetry.space_group_name_H-M   'P 1'
#
loop_
_entity.id
_entity.type
_entity.pdbx_description
1 polymer ?
#
loop_
_entity_poly.entity_id
_entity_poly.type
_entity_poly.pdbx_seq_one_letter_code
_entity_poly.pdbx_strand_id
1 'polypeptide(L)'
;MVFIGYCIFYALALVLLNRDIVTTTGMLYPRESETREVRSLDGLWNFVKSDITNPTQGMRDKWYLDDLSRVRKTIPMPVPASYNDITTEHAIRDHVGTVWYDRKFFVPMSWSKNQRVWLRFGSVHYEAFVYINGEMVVRHEMGHL
;
A
#
# COMPACT_ATOMS: atom_id res chain seq x y z
N MET A 1 -16.06 26.73 -29.12
CA MET A 1 -15.74 25.53 -29.93
C MET A 1 -14.37 24.90 -29.63
N VAL A 2 -13.41 25.62 -29.03
CA VAL A 2 -12.05 25.10 -28.73
C VAL A 2 -11.99 24.26 -27.45
N PHE A 3 -12.80 24.58 -26.43
CA PHE A 3 -12.83 23.88 -25.14
C PHE A 3 -13.35 22.43 -25.23
N ILE A 4 -14.36 22.20 -26.06
CA ILE A 4 -14.97 20.86 -26.24
C ILE A 4 -13.97 19.91 -26.93
N GLY A 5 -13.16 20.42 -27.86
CA GLY A 5 -12.09 19.65 -28.51
C GLY A 5 -11.03 19.17 -27.51
N TYR A 6 -10.58 20.05 -26.60
CA TYR A 6 -9.59 19.69 -25.57
C TYR A 6 -10.08 18.60 -24.62
N CYS A 7 -11.35 18.64 -24.19
CA CYS A 7 -11.93 17.60 -23.34
C CYS A 7 -12.02 16.24 -24.05
N ILE A 8 -12.35 16.24 -25.35
CA ILE A 8 -12.43 15.00 -26.15
C ILE A 8 -11.02 14.40 -26.35
N PHE A 9 -10.01 15.21 -26.63
CA PHE A 9 -8.63 14.74 -26.79
C PHE A 9 -8.05 14.19 -25.48
N TYR A 10 -8.34 14.80 -24.33
CA TYR A 10 -7.90 14.28 -23.02
C TYR A 10 -8.58 12.96 -22.65
N ALA A 11 -9.88 12.84 -22.94
CA ALA A 11 -10.62 11.60 -22.72
C ALA A 11 -10.13 10.47 -23.64
N LEU A 12 -9.83 10.77 -24.92
CA LEU A 12 -9.24 9.79 -25.85
C LEU A 12 -7.83 9.37 -25.42
N ALA A 13 -7.02 10.30 -24.91
CA ALA A 13 -5.67 10.01 -24.41
C ALA A 13 -5.70 9.12 -23.15
N LEU A 14 -6.66 9.31 -22.25
CA LEU A 14 -6.88 8.44 -21.09
C LEU A 14 -7.32 7.02 -21.49
N VAL A 15 -8.14 6.90 -22.53
CA VAL A 15 -8.56 5.59 -23.08
C VAL A 15 -7.41 4.87 -23.80
N LEU A 16 -6.50 5.60 -24.47
CA LEU A 16 -5.33 5.04 -25.14
C LEU A 16 -4.16 4.74 -24.20
N LEU A 17 -4.11 5.38 -23.03
CA LEU A 17 -3.17 5.07 -21.94
C LEU A 17 -3.68 3.99 -21.00
N ASN A 18 -4.86 3.42 -21.28
CA ASN A 18 -5.42 2.29 -20.57
C ASN A 18 -4.57 1.05 -20.90
N ARG A 19 -3.39 0.97 -20.28
CA ARG A 19 -2.59 -0.24 -20.25
C ARG A 19 -3.44 -1.26 -19.52
N ASP A 20 -3.97 -2.24 -20.26
CA ASP A 20 -4.56 -3.42 -19.66
C ASP A 20 -3.59 -3.94 -18.60
N ILE A 21 -3.97 -3.81 -17.33
CA ILE A 21 -3.24 -4.44 -16.23
C ILE A 21 -3.51 -5.92 -16.43
N VAL A 22 -2.59 -6.60 -17.13
CA VAL A 22 -2.65 -8.04 -17.31
C VAL A 22 -2.79 -8.64 -15.92
N THR A 23 -3.94 -9.20 -15.56
CA THR A 23 -4.11 -9.87 -14.27
C THR A 23 -3.34 -11.18 -14.35
N THR A 24 -2.40 -11.41 -13.43
CA THR A 24 -1.72 -12.71 -13.39
C THR A 24 -2.63 -13.72 -12.73
N THR A 25 -2.87 -14.82 -13.44
CA THR A 25 -3.46 -16.02 -12.89
C THR A 25 -2.36 -16.86 -12.24
N GLY A 26 -2.30 -16.88 -10.90
CA GLY A 26 -1.41 -17.76 -10.14
C GLY A 26 -0.76 -17.09 -8.92
N MET A 27 -0.85 -17.74 -7.76
CA MET A 27 -0.27 -17.28 -6.48
C MET A 27 1.01 -18.06 -6.14
N LEU A 28 1.93 -18.17 -7.10
CA LEU A 28 3.22 -18.80 -6.83
C LEU A 28 4.01 -17.97 -5.82
N TYR A 29 4.64 -18.65 -4.86
CA TYR A 29 5.50 -17.97 -3.90
C TYR A 29 6.69 -17.31 -4.64
N PRO A 30 7.01 -16.03 -4.38
CA PRO A 30 8.15 -15.36 -5.01
C PRO A 30 9.46 -16.10 -4.73
N ARG A 31 10.23 -16.38 -5.77
CA ARG A 31 11.55 -16.99 -5.68
C ARG A 31 12.48 -16.27 -6.65
N GLU A 32 13.70 -15.98 -6.19
CA GLU A 32 14.72 -15.45 -7.08
C GLU A 32 15.10 -16.48 -8.14
N SER A 33 15.38 -15.99 -9.34
CA SER A 33 15.88 -16.77 -10.47
C SER A 33 16.61 -15.85 -11.44
N GLU A 34 17.15 -16.41 -12.51
CA GLU A 34 17.74 -15.63 -13.62
C GLU A 34 16.78 -14.61 -14.24
N THR A 35 15.46 -14.80 -14.06
CA THR A 35 14.40 -13.95 -14.63
C THR A 35 13.56 -13.23 -13.59
N ARG A 36 13.81 -13.43 -12.29
CA ARG A 36 13.02 -12.85 -11.20
C ARG A 36 13.92 -12.36 -10.07
N GLU A 37 13.80 -11.08 -9.77
CA GLU A 37 14.39 -10.47 -8.59
C GLU A 37 13.35 -10.37 -7.47
N VAL A 38 13.73 -10.67 -6.23
CA VAL A 38 12.85 -10.55 -5.06
C VAL A 38 13.51 -9.63 -4.04
N ARG A 39 12.82 -8.54 -3.69
CA ARG A 39 13.27 -7.63 -2.63
C ARG A 39 12.26 -7.64 -1.50
N SER A 40 12.73 -8.00 -0.31
CA SER A 40 11.91 -7.90 0.90
C SER A 40 11.76 -6.44 1.34
N LEU A 41 10.56 -6.09 1.80
CA LEU A 41 10.25 -4.83 2.48
C LEU A 41 10.06 -5.04 4.00
N ASP A 42 10.58 -6.15 4.54
CA ASP A 42 10.60 -6.43 5.98
C ASP A 42 11.51 -5.45 6.72
N GLY A 43 11.32 -5.34 8.03
CA GLY A 43 12.00 -4.41 8.93
C GLY A 43 11.04 -3.43 9.57
N LEU A 44 11.52 -2.23 9.91
CA LEU A 44 10.73 -1.23 10.62
C LEU A 44 9.88 -0.40 9.66
N TRP A 45 8.60 -0.30 9.99
CA TRP A 45 7.62 0.57 9.36
C TRP A 45 7.13 1.60 10.38
N ASN A 46 6.66 2.77 9.94
CA ASN A 46 5.93 3.63 10.87
C ASN A 46 4.53 3.06 11.09
N PHE A 47 4.03 3.25 12.30
CA PHE A 47 2.73 2.75 12.71
C PHE A 47 1.91 3.82 13.42
N VAL A 48 0.62 3.87 13.11
CA VAL A 48 -0.39 4.68 13.79
C VAL A 48 -1.68 3.87 13.93
N LYS A 49 -2.25 3.81 15.13
CA LYS A 49 -3.63 3.36 15.31
C LYS A 49 -4.60 4.53 15.15
N SER A 50 -5.74 4.28 14.52
CA SER A 50 -6.83 5.25 14.47
C SER A 50 -7.50 5.38 15.84
N ASP A 51 -8.29 6.42 16.03
CA ASP A 51 -9.15 6.53 17.20
C ASP A 51 -10.26 5.47 17.12
N ILE A 52 -10.60 4.83 18.25
CA ILE A 52 -11.65 3.82 18.32
C ILE A 52 -13.03 4.41 18.02
N THR A 53 -13.24 5.69 18.37
CA THR A 53 -14.47 6.43 18.07
C THR A 53 -14.55 6.87 16.62
N ASN A 54 -13.42 6.82 15.90
CA ASN A 54 -13.30 7.34 14.55
C ASN A 54 -12.32 6.53 13.68
N PRO A 55 -12.61 5.24 13.42
CA PRO A 55 -11.67 4.35 12.73
C PRO A 55 -11.39 4.78 11.29
N THR A 56 -12.33 5.46 10.64
CA THR A 56 -12.19 5.91 9.24
C THR A 56 -11.49 7.26 9.09
N GLN A 57 -10.97 7.85 10.18
CA GLN A 57 -10.33 9.16 10.16
C GLN A 57 -9.23 9.26 9.11
N GLY A 58 -8.28 8.32 9.06
CA GLY A 58 -7.15 8.42 8.13
C GLY A 58 -7.55 8.35 6.66
N MET A 59 -8.67 7.70 6.35
CA MET A 59 -9.23 7.66 4.99
C MET A 59 -9.84 9.02 4.62
N ARG A 60 -10.62 9.63 5.53
CA ARG A 60 -11.27 10.93 5.30
C ARG A 60 -10.26 12.07 5.23
N ASP A 61 -9.30 12.05 6.13
CA ASP A 61 -8.24 13.06 6.26
C ASP A 61 -7.10 12.81 5.25
N LYS A 62 -7.20 11.73 4.46
CA LYS A 62 -6.27 11.36 3.37
C LYS A 62 -4.82 11.25 3.82
N TRP A 63 -4.57 10.55 4.93
CA TRP A 63 -3.20 10.37 5.47
C TRP A 63 -2.24 9.72 4.48
N TYR A 64 -2.75 8.97 3.50
CA TYR A 64 -1.96 8.33 2.44
C TYR A 64 -1.33 9.30 1.43
N LEU A 65 -1.68 10.60 1.44
CA LEU A 65 -1.15 11.59 0.49
C LEU A 65 0.22 12.18 0.88
N ASP A 66 0.68 11.99 2.11
CA ASP A 66 1.99 12.46 2.59
C ASP A 66 2.60 11.39 3.51
N ASP A 67 3.81 11.63 3.99
CA ASP A 67 4.46 10.75 4.96
C ASP A 67 3.63 10.68 6.26
N LEU A 68 3.36 9.48 6.76
CA LEU A 68 2.48 9.29 7.92
C LEU A 68 3.00 10.03 9.16
N SER A 69 4.34 10.13 9.30
CA SER A 69 5.02 10.86 10.38
C SER A 69 4.86 12.38 10.33
N ARG A 70 4.47 12.94 9.17
CA ARG A 70 4.16 14.38 9.02
C ARG A 70 2.74 14.70 9.44
N VAL A 71 1.83 13.74 9.27
CA VAL A 71 0.39 13.92 9.53
C VAL A 71 0.02 13.49 10.94
N ARG A 72 0.73 12.49 11.50
CA ARG A 72 0.45 11.88 12.80
C ARG A 72 1.74 11.54 13.54
N LYS A 73 1.67 11.50 14.87
CA LYS A 73 2.76 10.93 15.68
C LYS A 73 2.81 9.43 15.45
N THR A 74 3.91 8.94 14.89
CA THR A 74 4.14 7.52 14.60
C THR A 74 5.00 6.86 15.67
N ILE A 75 4.91 5.53 15.73
CA ILE A 75 5.88 4.67 16.44
C ILE A 75 6.47 3.66 15.45
N PRO A 76 7.72 3.18 15.64
CA PRO A 76 8.27 2.13 14.80
C PRO A 76 7.60 0.79 15.12
N MET A 77 7.27 0.03 14.08
CA MET A 77 6.66 -1.30 14.20
C MET A 77 7.37 -2.29 13.27
N PRO A 78 7.81 -3.45 13.78
CA PRO A 78 8.45 -4.46 12.94
C PRO A 78 7.43 -5.14 12.02
N VAL A 79 7.89 -5.47 10.82
CA VAL A 79 7.19 -6.29 9.84
C VAL A 79 8.17 -7.39 9.39
N PRO A 80 7.80 -8.68 9.43
CA PRO A 80 6.49 -9.21 9.82
C PRO A 80 6.32 -9.32 11.35
N ALA A 81 5.20 -8.84 11.88
CA ALA A 81 4.75 -9.10 13.24
C ALA A 81 3.28 -8.67 13.43
N SER A 82 2.58 -9.28 14.38
CA SER A 82 1.34 -8.73 14.93
C SER A 82 1.68 -7.57 15.87
N TYR A 83 1.07 -6.41 15.69
CA TYR A 83 1.41 -5.22 16.50
C TYR A 83 0.99 -5.34 17.98
N ASN A 84 0.02 -6.20 18.29
CA ASN A 84 -0.67 -6.26 19.59
C ASN A 84 0.28 -6.45 20.77
N ASP A 85 1.37 -7.21 20.58
CA ASP A 85 2.31 -7.59 21.64
C ASP A 85 3.70 -6.93 21.50
N ILE A 86 3.86 -5.98 20.57
CA ILE A 86 5.14 -5.29 20.38
C ILE A 86 5.37 -4.21 21.44
N THR A 87 4.31 -3.55 21.87
CA THR A 87 4.38 -2.44 22.84
C THR A 87 3.83 -2.88 24.20
N THR A 88 4.13 -2.11 25.25
CA THR A 88 3.55 -2.31 26.58
C THR A 88 2.20 -1.58 26.77
N GLU A 89 1.70 -0.88 25.74
CA GLU A 89 0.49 -0.08 25.83
C GLU A 89 -0.77 -0.95 25.63
N HIS A 90 -1.58 -1.08 26.67
CA HIS A 90 -2.89 -1.76 26.60
C HIS A 90 -3.80 -1.20 25.49
N ALA A 91 -3.75 0.11 25.26
CA ALA A 91 -4.54 0.77 24.22
C ALA A 91 -4.14 0.39 22.78
N ILE A 92 -2.93 -0.16 22.57
CA ILE A 92 -2.49 -0.71 21.29
C ILE A 92 -2.85 -2.20 21.23
N ARG A 93 -2.58 -2.95 22.32
CA ARG A 93 -2.86 -4.38 22.42
C ARG A 93 -4.32 -4.72 22.14
N ASP A 94 -5.23 -3.99 22.79
CA ASP A 94 -6.68 -4.24 22.74
C ASP A 94 -7.38 -3.39 21.66
N HIS A 95 -6.62 -2.79 20.74
CA HIS A 95 -7.17 -1.91 19.71
C HIS A 95 -8.06 -2.68 18.73
N VAL A 96 -9.26 -2.15 18.50
CA VAL A 96 -10.17 -2.57 17.43
C VAL A 96 -10.40 -1.38 16.51
N GLY A 97 -9.95 -1.46 15.27
CA GLY A 97 -10.07 -0.38 14.30
C GLY A 97 -9.00 -0.43 13.22
N THR A 98 -8.94 0.64 12.44
CA THR A 98 -7.97 0.77 11.36
C THR A 98 -6.61 1.15 11.90
N VAL A 99 -5.60 0.36 11.57
CA VAL A 99 -4.18 0.70 11.79
C VAL A 99 -3.55 1.09 10.46
N TRP A 100 -2.58 2.00 10.53
CA TRP A 100 -1.85 2.51 9.38
C TRP A 100 -0.38 2.11 9.51
N TYR A 101 0.16 1.58 8.43
CA TYR A 101 1.56 1.32 8.25
C TYR A 101 2.07 2.13 7.06
N ASP A 102 3.23 2.77 7.20
CA ASP A 102 3.92 3.35 6.04
C ASP A 102 5.41 2.98 6.03
N ARG A 103 5.98 2.98 4.83
CA ARG A 103 7.40 2.77 4.62
C ARG A 103 7.85 3.34 3.29
N LYS A 104 9.02 3.96 3.30
CA LYS A 104 9.75 4.33 2.08
C LYS A 104 10.75 3.25 1.71
N PHE A 105 10.87 3.00 0.41
CA PHE A 105 11.84 2.09 -0.15
C PHE A 105 12.32 2.63 -1.50
N PHE A 106 13.50 2.18 -1.93
CA PHE A 106 14.05 2.56 -3.23
C PHE A 106 13.67 1.51 -4.27
N VAL A 107 13.27 2.00 -5.45
CA VAL A 107 13.03 1.15 -6.62
C VAL A 107 14.30 1.14 -7.46
N PRO A 108 14.94 -0.02 -7.67
CA PRO A 108 16.09 -0.13 -8.56
C PRO A 108 15.78 0.40 -9.96
N MET A 109 16.70 1.19 -10.53
CA MET A 109 16.53 1.75 -11.88
C MET A 109 16.36 0.65 -12.95
N SER A 110 16.90 -0.54 -12.71
CA SER A 110 16.73 -1.72 -13.57
C SER A 110 15.27 -2.12 -13.76
N TRP A 111 14.39 -1.84 -12.80
CA TRP A 111 12.97 -2.19 -12.88
C TRP A 111 12.18 -1.30 -13.84
N SER A 112 12.71 -0.13 -14.20
CA SER A 112 12.02 0.84 -15.08
C SER A 112 11.91 0.40 -16.54
N LYS A 113 12.68 -0.62 -16.97
CA LYS A 113 12.74 -1.06 -18.37
C LYS A 113 12.24 -2.50 -18.51
N ASN A 114 11.09 -2.69 -19.16
CA ASN A 114 10.55 -4.00 -19.55
C ASN A 114 10.41 -5.04 -18.42
N GLN A 115 10.30 -4.60 -17.17
CA GLN A 115 10.05 -5.50 -16.02
C GLN A 115 8.62 -5.33 -15.51
N ARG A 116 8.03 -6.46 -15.11
CA ARG A 116 6.75 -6.48 -14.41
C ARG A 116 7.01 -6.45 -12.91
N VAL A 117 6.64 -5.35 -12.27
CA VAL A 117 6.85 -5.15 -10.83
C VAL A 117 5.62 -5.57 -10.04
N TRP A 118 5.85 -6.29 -8.94
CA TRP A 118 4.82 -6.75 -8.02
C TRP A 118 5.14 -6.31 -6.60
N LEU A 119 4.12 -5.79 -5.91
CA LEU A 119 4.12 -5.68 -4.47
C LEU A 119 3.27 -6.82 -3.91
N ARG A 120 3.88 -7.74 -3.15
CA ARG A 120 3.19 -8.88 -2.54
C ARG A 120 3.19 -8.74 -1.03
N PHE A 121 2.01 -8.74 -0.43
CA PHE A 121 1.84 -8.93 1.01
C PHE A 121 1.57 -10.41 1.28
N GLY A 122 2.25 -10.98 2.28
CA GLY A 122 2.03 -12.38 2.66
C GLY A 122 0.70 -12.61 3.37
N SER A 123 0.28 -11.66 4.20
CA SER A 123 -1.01 -11.66 4.91
C SER A 123 -1.20 -10.27 5.53
N VAL A 124 -2.42 -9.75 5.49
CA VAL A 124 -2.82 -8.50 6.15
C VAL A 124 -4.24 -8.68 6.69
N HIS A 125 -4.44 -8.42 7.99
CA HIS A 125 -5.71 -8.69 8.66
C HIS A 125 -6.59 -7.44 8.81
N TYR A 126 -7.90 -7.46 8.53
CA TYR A 126 -8.69 -8.38 7.68
C TYR A 126 -8.99 -7.73 6.32
N GLU A 127 -9.22 -6.43 6.32
CA GLU A 127 -9.33 -5.60 5.12
C GLU A 127 -8.10 -4.70 5.01
N ALA A 128 -7.48 -4.68 3.84
CA ALA A 128 -6.28 -3.92 3.55
C ALA A 128 -6.52 -3.01 2.35
N PHE A 129 -6.15 -1.74 2.52
CA PHE A 129 -6.03 -0.76 1.45
C PHE A 129 -4.56 -0.41 1.31
N VAL A 130 -4.00 -0.65 0.13
CA VAL A 130 -2.60 -0.36 -0.17
C VAL A 130 -2.53 0.85 -1.09
N TYR A 131 -1.74 1.82 -0.66
CA TYR A 131 -1.43 3.02 -1.42
C TYR A 131 0.05 3.04 -1.76
N ILE A 132 0.39 3.46 -2.98
CA ILE A 132 1.77 3.74 -3.41
C ILE A 132 1.79 5.19 -3.88
N ASN A 133 2.60 6.03 -3.24
CA ASN A 133 2.72 7.45 -3.56
C ASN A 133 1.35 8.19 -3.64
N GLY A 134 0.44 7.85 -2.74
CA GLY A 134 -0.90 8.45 -2.68
C GLY A 134 -1.96 7.80 -3.57
N GLU A 135 -1.60 6.88 -4.46
CA GLU A 135 -2.53 6.18 -5.35
C GLU A 135 -2.92 4.81 -4.78
N MET A 136 -4.21 4.50 -4.73
CA MET A 136 -4.70 3.19 -4.29
C MET A 136 -4.39 2.14 -5.36
N VAL A 137 -3.63 1.10 -5.00
CA VAL A 137 -3.20 0.06 -5.94
C VAL A 137 -3.85 -1.30 -5.66
N VAL A 138 -4.22 -1.57 -4.41
CA VAL A 138 -4.83 -2.84 -3.99
C VAL A 138 -5.85 -2.58 -2.90
N ARG A 139 -7.00 -3.26 -3.01
CA ARG A 139 -7.88 -3.56 -1.90
C ARG A 139 -7.94 -5.07 -1.75
N HIS A 140 -7.72 -5.57 -0.55
CA HIS A 140 -7.81 -6.99 -0.25
C HIS A 140 -8.67 -7.19 0.98
N GLU A 141 -9.63 -8.10 0.90
CA GLU A 141 -10.44 -8.54 2.03
C GLU A 141 -10.15 -10.02 2.21
N MET A 142 -9.50 -10.37 3.33
CA MET A 142 -9.27 -11.70 3.93
C MET A 142 -7.91 -11.72 4.64
N GLY A 143 -7.88 -12.21 5.88
CA GLY A 143 -6.68 -12.15 6.73
C GLY A 143 -5.56 -13.16 6.40
N HIS A 144 -5.84 -14.28 5.73
CA HIS A 144 -4.87 -15.37 5.53
C HIS A 144 -5.08 -16.04 4.17
N LEU A 145 -4.23 -15.73 3.17
CA LEU A 145 -4.23 -16.31 1.82
C LEU A 145 -2.81 -16.37 1.24
#